data_AF-A0A8T2SH93-F1
#
_entry.id   AF-A0A8T2SH93-F1
#
_cell.length_a   1.000
_cell.length_b   1.000
_cell.length_c   1.000
_cell.angle_alpha   90.00
_cell.angle_beta   90.00
_cell.angle_gamma   90.00
#
_symmetry.space_group_name_H-M   'P 1'
#
loop_
_entity.id
_entity.type
_entity.pdbx_description
1 polymer ?
#
loop_
_entity_poly.entity_id
_entity_poly.type
_entity_poly.pdbx_seq_one_letter_code
_entity_poly.pdbx_strand_id
1 'polypeptide(L)'
;MEEIGLDINSNSAVRALVSWSAIPADVLRAKFTVLICVGYSHEEAKEFVRRYPVVLSLKEEDLIKRFDFLLHTANLKLKEICCSATFLTCNLEKRIIPRFKILQYLKEHKLLRKEVTLSYAVAISDDAFAKRFKVPPQVTANASLSQT
;
A
#
# COMPACT_ATOMS: atom_id res chain seq x y z
N MET A 1 19.11 11.23 -9.49
CA MET A 1 18.49 9.97 -9.00
C MET A 1 18.89 9.63 -7.57
N GLU A 2 20.12 9.91 -7.12
CA GLU A 2 20.51 9.76 -5.71
C GLU A 2 19.63 10.61 -4.77
N GLU A 3 19.24 11.80 -5.23
CA GLU A 3 18.28 12.72 -4.56
C GLU A 3 16.95 12.06 -4.19
N ILE A 4 16.46 11.13 -5.01
CA ILE A 4 15.21 10.38 -4.76
C ILE A 4 15.47 8.99 -4.15
N GLY A 5 16.70 8.73 -3.70
CA GLY A 5 17.07 7.52 -2.97
C GLY A 5 17.75 6.44 -3.80
N LEU A 6 18.02 6.63 -5.09
CA LEU A 6 18.73 5.60 -5.86
C LEU A 6 20.19 5.49 -5.41
N ASP A 7 20.55 4.36 -4.79
CA ASP A 7 21.95 3.98 -4.55
C ASP A 7 22.35 2.92 -5.58
N ILE A 8 23.19 3.31 -6.54
CA ILE A 8 23.66 2.47 -7.65
C ILE A 8 24.45 1.24 -7.19
N ASN A 9 25.03 1.27 -5.98
CA ASN A 9 25.82 0.17 -5.43
C ASN A 9 24.97 -0.85 -4.67
N SER A 10 23.66 -0.60 -4.55
CA SER A 10 22.74 -1.45 -3.81
C SER A 10 21.92 -2.37 -4.73
N ASN A 11 21.44 -3.49 -4.20
CA ASN A 11 20.51 -4.39 -4.89
C ASN A 11 19.20 -3.69 -5.31
N SER A 12 18.87 -2.54 -4.71
CA SER A 12 17.72 -1.74 -5.11
C SER A 12 17.90 -1.07 -6.48
N ALA A 13 19.15 -0.84 -6.92
CA ALA A 13 19.46 -0.18 -8.18
C ALA A 13 18.93 -0.93 -9.39
N VAL A 14 19.13 -2.25 -9.43
CA VAL A 14 18.64 -3.09 -10.54
C VAL A 14 17.10 -3.06 -10.58
N ARG A 15 16.45 -3.17 -9.43
CA ARG A 15 14.98 -3.15 -9.33
C ARG A 15 14.40 -1.78 -9.71
N ALA A 16 15.07 -0.70 -9.31
CA ALA A 16 14.73 0.66 -9.69
C ALA A 16 14.92 0.87 -11.19
N LEU A 17 16.05 0.47 -11.76
CA LEU A 17 16.35 0.61 -13.18
C LEU A 17 15.29 -0.08 -14.05
N VAL A 18 14.92 -1.31 -13.70
CA VAL A 18 13.84 -2.03 -14.39
C VAL A 18 12.52 -1.28 -14.27
N SER A 19 12.17 -0.83 -13.07
CA SER A 19 10.86 -0.20 -12.80
C SER A 19 10.74 1.23 -13.33
N TRP A 20 11.86 1.94 -13.50
CA TRP A 20 11.90 3.36 -13.82
C TRP A 20 12.39 3.64 -15.23
N SER A 21 12.94 2.66 -15.95
CA SER A 21 13.50 2.82 -17.30
C SER A 21 12.58 3.55 -18.28
N ALA A 22 11.26 3.35 -18.15
CA ALA A 22 10.25 3.98 -19.00
C ALA A 22 9.64 5.27 -18.41
N ILE A 23 10.12 5.75 -17.26
CA ILE A 23 9.53 6.89 -16.54
C ILE A 23 10.48 8.08 -16.60
N PRO A 24 10.02 9.25 -17.07
CA PRO A 24 10.82 10.47 -17.06
C PRO A 24 11.30 10.86 -15.64
N ALA A 25 12.52 11.41 -15.56
CA ALA A 25 13.15 11.71 -14.27
C ALA A 25 12.41 12.79 -13.46
N ASP A 26 11.80 13.76 -14.15
CA ASP A 26 10.92 14.78 -13.57
C ASP A 26 9.66 14.17 -12.95
N VAL A 27 9.04 13.20 -13.62
CA VAL A 27 7.89 12.45 -13.09
C VAL A 27 8.28 11.64 -11.85
N LEU A 28 9.46 11.04 -11.83
CA LEU A 28 9.96 10.33 -10.64
C LEU A 28 10.18 11.28 -9.45
N ARG A 29 10.72 12.48 -9.71
CA ARG A 29 10.86 13.53 -8.69
C ARG A 29 9.51 14.02 -8.16
N ALA A 30 8.53 14.25 -9.04
CA ALA A 30 7.18 14.66 -8.62
C ALA A 30 6.54 13.61 -7.69
N LYS A 31 6.62 12.32 -8.04
CA LYS A 31 6.14 11.22 -7.19
C LYS A 31 6.93 11.10 -5.88
N PHE A 32 8.22 11.41 -5.89
CA PHE A 32 9.01 11.49 -4.67
C PHE A 32 8.53 12.64 -3.77
N THR A 33 8.21 13.81 -4.34
CA THR A 33 7.61 14.93 -3.60
C THR A 33 6.28 14.55 -2.96
N VAL A 34 5.46 13.71 -3.60
CA VAL A 34 4.24 13.17 -2.96
C VAL A 34 4.57 12.45 -1.65
N LEU A 35 5.65 11.67 -1.60
CA LEU A 35 6.08 10.99 -0.36
C LEU A 35 6.42 11.99 0.75
N ILE A 36 7.04 13.13 0.41
CA ILE A 36 7.29 14.21 1.36
C ILE A 36 5.97 14.83 1.83
N CYS A 37 5.06 15.12 0.91
CA CYS A 37 3.77 15.75 1.21
C CYS A 37 2.86 14.89 2.09
N VAL A 38 2.93 13.56 1.99
CA VAL A 38 2.19 12.66 2.90
C VAL A 38 2.81 12.58 4.30
N GLY A 39 3.99 13.18 4.51
CA GLY A 39 4.59 13.39 5.83
C GLY A 39 5.90 12.65 6.08
N TYR A 40 6.51 11.99 5.09
CA TYR A 40 7.87 11.48 5.26
C TYR A 40 8.87 12.63 5.28
N SER A 41 9.88 12.53 6.15
CA SER A 41 11.10 13.33 5.97
C SER A 41 11.82 12.92 4.68
N HIS A 42 12.69 13.80 4.19
CA HIS A 42 13.45 13.53 2.97
C HIS A 42 14.27 12.23 3.03
N GLU A 43 14.93 11.96 4.18
CA GLU A 43 15.71 10.73 4.35
C GLU A 43 14.82 9.49 4.52
N GLU A 44 13.67 9.60 5.19
CA GLU A 44 12.72 8.49 5.28
C GLU A 44 12.13 8.14 3.91
N ALA A 45 11.81 9.14 3.09
CA ALA A 45 11.35 8.94 1.73
C ALA A 45 12.43 8.25 0.88
N LYS A 46 13.70 8.68 0.97
CA LYS A 46 14.82 8.02 0.29
C LYS A 46 14.96 6.56 0.72
N GLU A 47 14.94 6.30 2.02
CA GLU A 47 15.02 4.93 2.55
C GLU A 47 13.84 4.07 2.09
N PHE A 48 12.64 4.64 2.06
CA PHE A 48 11.46 3.95 1.57
C PHE A 48 11.57 3.58 0.10
N VAL A 49 12.05 4.51 -0.75
CA VAL A 49 12.30 4.26 -2.17
C VAL A 49 13.41 3.24 -2.39
N ARG A 50 14.51 3.28 -1.60
CA ARG A 50 15.57 2.24 -1.64
C ARG A 50 14.99 0.87 -1.36
N ARG A 51 14.14 0.76 -0.34
CA ARG A 51 13.55 -0.52 0.03
C ARG A 51 12.55 -0.99 -1.00
N TYR A 52 11.76 -0.08 -1.56
CA TYR A 52 10.69 -0.39 -2.50
C TYR A 52 10.66 0.56 -3.70
N PRO A 53 11.57 0.40 -4.67
CA PRO A 53 11.63 1.28 -5.85
C PRO A 53 10.32 1.32 -6.66
N VAL A 54 9.53 0.24 -6.56
CA VAL A 54 8.20 0.10 -7.17
C VAL A 54 7.22 1.19 -6.73
N VAL A 55 7.44 1.86 -5.59
CA VAL A 55 6.55 2.95 -5.15
C VAL A 55 6.48 4.08 -6.18
N LEU A 56 7.59 4.40 -6.85
CA LEU A 56 7.64 5.46 -7.87
C LEU A 56 7.22 4.97 -9.27
N SER A 57 7.00 3.66 -9.46
CA SER A 57 6.43 3.14 -10.70
C SER A 57 4.89 3.19 -10.73
N LEU A 58 4.25 3.34 -9.56
CA LEU A 58 2.81 3.61 -9.46
C LEU A 58 2.46 4.93 -10.16
N LYS A 59 1.24 5.03 -10.69
CA LYS A 59 0.72 6.33 -11.13
C LYS A 59 0.60 7.27 -9.94
N GLU A 60 0.81 8.56 -10.17
CA GLU A 60 0.74 9.57 -9.11
C GLU A 60 -0.64 9.58 -8.43
N GLU A 61 -1.71 9.54 -9.22
CA GLU A 61 -3.10 9.42 -8.73
C GLU A 61 -3.32 8.20 -7.82
N ASP A 62 -2.73 7.04 -8.18
CA ASP A 62 -2.86 5.81 -7.42
C ASP A 62 -2.03 5.87 -6.14
N LEU A 63 -0.89 6.55 -6.17
CA LEU A 63 -0.04 6.77 -5.00
C LEU A 63 -0.75 7.63 -3.96
N ILE A 64 -1.33 8.76 -4.40
CA ILE A 64 -2.08 9.68 -3.54
C ILE A 64 -3.27 8.97 -2.91
N LYS A 65 -4.14 8.34 -3.72
CA LYS A 65 -5.32 7.60 -3.23
C LYS A 65 -4.95 6.49 -2.24
N ARG A 66 -3.84 5.79 -2.50
CA ARG A 66 -3.34 4.71 -1.64
C ARG A 66 -2.90 5.25 -0.28
N PHE A 67 -2.12 6.32 -0.25
CA PHE A 67 -1.68 6.91 1.01
C PHE A 67 -2.83 7.55 1.78
N ASP A 68 -3.74 8.24 1.10
CA ASP A 68 -4.95 8.80 1.70
C ASP A 68 -5.78 7.72 2.41
N PHE A 69 -6.07 6.61 1.72
CA PHE A 69 -6.78 5.49 2.32
C PHE A 69 -6.02 4.88 3.51
N LEU A 70 -4.72 4.60 3.36
CA LEU A 70 -3.95 3.90 4.40
C LEU A 70 -3.78 4.75 5.66
N LEU A 71 -3.55 6.06 5.51
CA LEU A 71 -3.33 6.98 6.62
C LEU A 71 -4.63 7.39 7.28
N HIS A 72 -5.63 7.79 6.50
CA HIS A 72 -6.84 8.43 7.03
C HIS A 72 -7.99 7.45 7.26
N THR A 73 -8.17 6.47 6.38
CA THR A 73 -9.27 5.48 6.51
C THR A 73 -8.83 4.25 7.31
N ALA A 74 -7.68 3.66 6.98
CA ALA A 74 -7.16 2.49 7.68
C ALA A 74 -6.41 2.85 8.97
N ASN A 75 -6.21 4.15 9.23
CA ASN A 75 -5.55 4.70 10.42
C ASN A 75 -4.18 4.06 10.71
N LEU A 76 -3.42 3.77 9.66
CA LEU A 76 -2.06 3.23 9.78
C LEU A 76 -1.06 4.38 9.92
N LYS A 77 0.00 4.14 10.69
CA LYS A 77 1.12 5.09 10.77
C LYS A 77 2.03 4.93 9.55
N LEU A 78 2.67 6.01 9.11
CA LEU A 78 3.67 6.01 8.04
C LEU A 78 4.74 4.92 8.21
N LYS A 79 5.18 4.68 9.45
CA LYS A 79 6.14 3.62 9.80
C LYS A 79 5.61 2.23 9.50
N GLU A 80 4.33 1.97 9.72
CA GLU A 80 3.70 0.67 9.43
C GLU A 80 3.58 0.44 7.92
N ILE A 81 3.30 1.50 7.16
CA ILE A 81 3.25 1.46 5.70
C ILE A 81 4.63 1.15 5.13
N CYS A 82 5.68 1.84 5.63
CA CYS A 82 7.08 1.63 5.24
C CYS A 82 7.64 0.24 5.53
N CYS A 83 7.00 -0.53 6.40
CA CYS A 83 7.44 -1.87 6.75
C CYS A 83 6.80 -2.96 5.88
N SER A 84 5.88 -2.62 4.98
CA SER A 84 5.10 -3.63 4.26
C SER A 84 5.06 -3.41 2.75
N ALA A 85 5.77 -4.28 2.02
CA ALA A 85 5.72 -4.32 0.56
C ALA A 85 4.30 -4.55 0.01
N THR A 86 3.45 -5.25 0.76
CA THR A 86 2.10 -5.63 0.30
C THR A 86 1.20 -4.43 0.11
N PHE A 87 1.39 -3.37 0.90
CA PHE A 87 0.70 -2.11 0.70
C PHE A 87 1.12 -1.36 -0.54
N LEU A 88 2.19 -1.77 -1.24
CA LEU A 88 2.63 -1.16 -2.51
C LEU A 88 2.35 -2.06 -3.71
N THR A 89 2.48 -3.37 -3.54
CA THR A 89 2.38 -4.34 -4.64
C THR A 89 0.95 -4.82 -4.89
N CYS A 90 0.09 -4.80 -3.87
CA CYS A 90 -1.31 -5.21 -4.05
C CYS A 90 -2.15 -4.07 -4.63
N ASN A 91 -3.19 -4.43 -5.38
CA ASN A 91 -4.16 -3.47 -5.91
C ASN A 91 -5.01 -2.89 -4.75
N LEU A 92 -5.13 -1.55 -4.71
CA LEU A 92 -5.85 -0.85 -3.66
C LEU A 92 -7.34 -1.22 -3.65
N GLU A 93 -8.02 -0.96 -4.77
CA GLU A 93 -9.46 -1.15 -4.97
C GLU A 93 -9.90 -2.61 -4.89
N LYS A 94 -9.12 -3.51 -5.50
CA LYS A 94 -9.51 -4.92 -5.65
C LYS A 94 -9.10 -5.81 -4.49
N ARG A 95 -8.15 -5.37 -3.65
CA ARG A 95 -7.59 -6.24 -2.60
C ARG A 95 -7.43 -5.57 -1.25
N ILE A 96 -6.85 -4.37 -1.18
CA ILE A 96 -6.60 -3.72 0.11
C ILE A 96 -7.91 -3.25 0.75
N ILE A 97 -8.70 -2.46 0.01
CA ILE A 97 -9.97 -1.90 0.51
C ILE A 97 -10.98 -3.00 0.87
N PRO A 98 -11.24 -4.03 0.04
CA PRO A 98 -12.22 -5.07 0.38
C PRO A 98 -11.81 -5.86 1.63
N ARG A 99 -10.52 -6.20 1.76
CA ARG A 99 -10.03 -6.94 2.92
C ARG A 99 -10.02 -6.09 4.19
N PHE A 100 -9.75 -4.79 4.08
CA PHE A 100 -9.90 -3.85 5.19
C PHE A 100 -11.35 -3.81 5.69
N LYS A 101 -12.33 -3.62 4.79
CA LYS A 101 -13.76 -3.57 5.14
C LYS A 101 -14.21 -4.86 5.85
N ILE A 102 -13.78 -6.02 5.35
CA ILE A 102 -14.06 -7.31 5.99
C ILE A 102 -13.44 -7.38 7.39
N LEU A 103 -12.16 -7.01 7.54
CA LEU A 103 -11.51 -7.01 8.85
C LEU A 103 -12.18 -6.07 9.84
N GLN A 104 -12.58 -4.87 9.39
CA GLN A 104 -13.30 -3.90 10.20
C GLN A 104 -14.63 -4.47 10.67
N TYR A 105 -15.44 -5.02 9.76
CA TYR A 105 -16.72 -5.66 10.10
C TYR A 105 -16.52 -6.78 11.14
N LEU A 106 -15.56 -7.68 10.91
CA LEU A 106 -15.30 -8.79 11.82
C LEU A 106 -14.81 -8.32 13.19
N LYS A 107 -14.05 -7.21 13.24
CA LYS A 107 -13.59 -6.59 14.49
C LYS A 107 -14.76 -5.99 15.28
N GLU A 108 -15.61 -5.21 14.61
CA GLU A 108 -16.80 -4.57 15.20
C GLU A 108 -17.77 -5.61 15.78
N HIS A 109 -17.93 -6.75 15.10
CA HIS A 109 -18.82 -7.84 15.52
C HIS A 109 -18.13 -8.87 16.43
N LYS A 110 -16.88 -8.63 16.85
CA LYS A 110 -16.10 -9.53 17.72
C LYS A 110 -15.99 -10.97 17.17
N LEU A 111 -15.97 -11.12 15.85
CA LEU A 111 -15.86 -12.40 15.13
C LEU A 111 -14.41 -12.84 14.91
N LEU A 112 -13.44 -11.98 15.23
CA LEU A 112 -12.01 -12.30 15.17
C LEU A 112 -11.56 -13.04 16.44
N ARG A 113 -11.06 -14.27 16.27
CA ARG A 113 -10.48 -15.06 17.38
C ARG A 113 -9.16 -14.49 17.91
N LYS A 114 -8.43 -13.74 17.09
CA LYS A 114 -7.14 -13.12 17.40
C LYS A 114 -7.05 -11.82 16.62
N GLU A 115 -6.33 -10.84 17.16
CA GLU A 115 -5.95 -9.64 16.40
C GLU A 115 -5.17 -10.02 15.14
N VAL A 116 -5.52 -9.37 14.03
CA VAL A 116 -4.91 -9.57 12.72
C VAL A 116 -4.55 -8.21 12.15
N THR A 117 -3.31 -8.06 11.68
CA THR A 117 -2.89 -6.85 10.98
C THR A 117 -3.43 -6.82 9.55
N LEU A 118 -3.72 -5.62 9.05
CA LEU A 118 -4.15 -5.45 7.66
C LEU A 118 -3.08 -5.95 6.67
N SER A 119 -1.80 -5.72 6.97
CA SER A 119 -0.68 -6.18 6.13
C SER A 119 -0.68 -7.70 5.93
N TYR A 120 -0.90 -8.47 7.00
CA TYR A 120 -1.04 -9.92 6.92
C TYR A 120 -2.26 -10.32 6.11
N ALA A 121 -3.40 -9.70 6.42
CA ALA A 121 -4.65 -9.98 5.74
C ALA A 121 -4.56 -9.71 4.24
N VAL A 122 -3.80 -8.69 3.79
CA VAL A 122 -3.55 -8.40 2.37
C VAL A 122 -2.52 -9.37 1.74
N ALA A 123 -1.55 -9.86 2.53
CA ALA A 123 -0.48 -10.72 2.04
C ALA A 123 -0.96 -12.11 1.58
N ILE A 124 -1.86 -12.74 2.32
CA ILE A 124 -2.27 -14.14 2.09
C ILE A 124 -3.09 -14.33 0.81
N SER A 125 -3.11 -15.52 0.21
CA SER A 125 -3.91 -15.80 -1.00
C SER A 125 -5.42 -15.60 -0.77
N ASP A 126 -6.20 -15.48 -1.86
CA ASP A 126 -7.66 -15.33 -1.76
C ASP A 126 -8.31 -16.54 -1.08
N ASP A 127 -7.86 -17.76 -1.40
CA ASP A 127 -8.32 -19.00 -0.76
C ASP A 127 -8.00 -19.02 0.74
N ALA A 128 -6.76 -18.67 1.12
CA ALA A 128 -6.36 -18.60 2.53
C ALA A 128 -7.15 -17.52 3.29
N PHE A 129 -7.42 -16.38 2.63
CA PHE A 129 -8.23 -15.31 3.18
C PHE A 129 -9.67 -15.79 3.42
N ALA A 130 -10.33 -16.39 2.43
CA ALA A 130 -11.70 -16.89 2.55
C ALA A 130 -11.83 -17.98 3.63
N LYS A 131 -10.87 -18.91 3.73
CA LYS A 131 -10.85 -19.96 4.76
C LYS A 131 -10.72 -19.38 6.17
N ARG A 132 -9.88 -18.36 6.34
CA ARG A 132 -9.59 -17.76 7.64
C ARG A 132 -10.67 -16.77 8.09
N PHE A 133 -11.13 -15.93 7.18
CA PHE A 133 -12.14 -14.91 7.42
C PHE A 133 -13.45 -15.38 6.81
N LYS A 134 -14.18 -16.23 7.55
CA LYS A 134 -15.51 -16.69 7.15
C LYS A 134 -16.50 -15.53 7.20
N VAL A 135 -16.63 -14.82 6.09
CA VAL A 135 -17.49 -13.64 5.98
C VAL A 135 -18.95 -14.08 5.76
N PRO A 136 -19.92 -13.54 6.50
CA PRO A 136 -21.34 -13.75 6.20
C PRO A 136 -21.71 -13.18 4.81
N PRO A 137 -22.62 -13.81 4.05
CA PRO A 137 -22.96 -13.41 2.66
C PRO A 137 -23.35 -11.94 2.47
N GLN A 138 -23.92 -11.33 3.51
CA GLN A 138 -24.42 -9.96 3.53
C GLN A 138 -23.31 -8.88 3.41
N VAL A 139 -22.04 -9.20 3.71
CA VAL A 139 -20.92 -8.23 3.58
C VAL A 139 -20.33 -8.21 2.16
N THR A 140 -20.48 -9.29 1.39
CA THR A 140 -20.00 -9.35 0.00
C THR A 140 -20.80 -8.49 -0.98
N ALA A 141 -22.02 -8.08 -0.62
CA ALA A 141 -22.91 -7.28 -1.48
C ALA A 141 -22.66 -5.76 -1.41
N ASN A 142 -22.06 -5.25 -0.33
CA ASN A 142 -21.88 -3.79 -0.12
C ASN A 142 -20.59 -3.23 -0.75
N ALA A 143 -19.86 -4.04 -1.53
CA ALA A 143 -18.75 -3.56 -2.35
C ALA A 143 -19.21 -2.83 -3.64
N SER A 144 -20.52 -2.82 -3.93
CA SER A 144 -21.09 -2.26 -5.17
C SER A 144 -21.96 -1.02 -4.98
N LEU A 145 -22.07 -0.43 -3.78
CA LEU A 145 -22.95 0.72 -3.56
C LEU A 145 -22.26 1.80 -2.71
N SER A 146 -21.49 2.66 -3.37
CA SER A 146 -21.23 4.03 -2.95
C SER A 146 -20.95 4.88 -4.19
N GLN A 147 -21.95 4.98 -5.07
CA GLN A 147 -22.13 6.13 -5.93
C GLN A 147 -23.51 6.70 -5.60
N THR A 148 -23.51 7.69 -4.72
CA THR A 148 -24.52 8.75 -4.63
C THR A 148 -23.81 9.99 -4.15
#